data_AF-A0A351RC46-F1
#
_entry.id   AF-A0A351RC46-F1
#
_cell.length_a   1.000
_cell.length_b   1.000
_cell.length_c   1.000
_cell.angle_alpha   90.00
_cell.angle_beta   90.00
_cell.angle_gamma   90.00
#
_symmetry.space_group_name_H-M   'P 1'
#
loop_
_entity.id
_entity.type
_entity.pdbx_description
1 polymer ?
#
loop_
_entity_poly.entity_id
_entity_poly.type
_entity_poly.pdbx_seq_one_letter_code
_entity_poly.pdbx_strand_id
1 'polypeptide(L)'
;MKRTQAGFTLIELAIVLVIIGLLLGGVLKGQELINSAKAKSIASDFKNAQIFIYGYQDKFKALPGDDAGVEAHVGNAADPATTGGTV
;
A
#
# COMPACT_ATOMS: atom_id res chain seq x y z
N MET A 1 13.15 -60.44 15.97
CA MET A 1 13.83 -59.29 16.61
C MET A 1 12.79 -58.21 16.87
N LYS A 2 12.44 -57.94 18.14
CA LYS A 2 11.53 -56.84 18.50
C LYS A 2 12.30 -55.52 18.39
N ARG A 3 11.90 -54.63 17.47
CA ARG A 3 12.41 -53.26 17.43
C ARG A 3 11.86 -52.49 18.63
N THR A 4 12.73 -52.00 19.50
CA THR A 4 12.36 -51.06 20.55
C THR A 4 11.97 -49.74 19.88
N GLN A 5 10.70 -49.33 19.99
CA GLN A 5 10.33 -47.96 19.65
C GLN A 5 10.87 -47.05 20.75
N ALA A 6 11.84 -46.21 20.41
CA ALA A 6 12.26 -45.12 21.28
C ALA A 6 11.10 -44.14 21.37
N GLY A 7 10.50 -43.99 22.56
CA GLY A 7 9.49 -42.98 22.81
C GLY A 7 10.09 -41.58 22.63
N PHE A 8 9.25 -40.62 22.22
CA PHE A 8 9.64 -39.21 22.14
C PHE A 8 10.14 -38.70 23.49
N THR A 9 11.24 -37.95 23.47
CA THR A 9 11.75 -37.27 24.66
C THR A 9 10.92 -36.01 24.93
N LEU A 10 10.75 -35.67 26.21
CA LEU A 10 10.10 -34.41 26.58
C LEU A 10 10.84 -33.19 26.01
N ILE A 11 12.16 -33.30 25.85
CA ILE A 11 13.00 -32.21 25.32
C ILE A 11 12.79 -31.98 23.82
N GLU A 12 12.53 -33.03 23.04
CA GLU A 12 12.18 -32.90 21.62
C GLU A 12 10.87 -32.10 21.45
N LEU A 13 9.83 -32.43 22.22
CA LEU A 13 8.57 -31.68 22.15
C LEU A 13 8.72 -30.24 22.72
N ALA A 14 9.54 -30.04 23.75
CA ALA A 14 9.79 -28.72 24.31
C ALA A 14 10.41 -27.75 23.28
N ILE A 15 11.43 -28.20 22.53
CA ILE A 15 12.08 -27.36 21.52
C ILE A 15 11.12 -27.07 20.36
N VAL A 16 10.29 -28.04 19.97
CA VAL A 16 9.29 -27.84 18.92
C VAL A 16 8.28 -26.76 19.31
N LEU A 17 7.77 -26.79 20.54
CA LEU A 17 6.83 -25.77 21.03
C LEU A 17 7.47 -24.37 21.10
N VAL A 18 8.75 -24.28 21.48
CA VAL A 18 9.49 -23.02 21.47
C VAL A 18 9.60 -22.46 20.05
N ILE A 19 9.99 -23.29 19.07
CA ILE A 19 10.11 -22.85 17.67
C ILE A 19 8.75 -22.38 17.14
N ILE A 20 7.68 -23.13 17.38
CA ILE A 20 6.32 -22.72 16.97
C ILE A 20 5.92 -21.39 17.61
N GLY A 21 6.21 -21.22 18.91
CA GLY A 21 5.93 -19.97 19.61
C GLY A 21 6.67 -18.77 19.01
N LEU A 22 7.95 -18.94 18.68
CA LEU A 22 8.75 -17.88 18.05
C LEU A 22 8.29 -17.57 16.63
N LEU A 23 7.97 -18.59 15.83
CA LEU A 23 7.47 -18.41 14.47
C LEU A 23 6.10 -17.70 14.47
N LEU A 24 5.17 -18.12 15.32
CA LEU A 24 3.86 -17.47 15.44
C LEU A 24 3.99 -16.01 15.92
N GLY A 25 4.85 -15.75 16.91
CA GLY A 25 5.13 -14.38 17.38
C GLY A 25 5.70 -13.49 16.28
N GLY A 26 6.63 -14.01 15.48
CA GLY A 26 7.21 -13.29 14.35
C GLY A 26 6.20 -13.02 13.23
N VAL A 27 5.37 -14.01 12.87
CA VAL A 27 4.36 -13.87 11.80
C VAL A 27 3.28 -12.85 12.17
N LEU A 28 2.80 -12.87 13.41
CA LEU A 28 1.79 -11.90 13.86
C LEU A 28 2.30 -10.46 13.76
N LYS A 29 3.56 -10.22 14.19
CA LYS A 29 4.16 -8.89 14.05
C LYS A 29 4.42 -8.52 12.59
N GLY A 30 4.86 -9.47 11.77
CA GLY A 30 5.07 -9.27 10.33
C GLY A 30 3.78 -8.86 9.60
N GLN A 31 2.65 -9.49 9.93
CA GLN A 31 1.35 -9.14 9.35
C GLN A 31 0.90 -7.72 9.71
N GLU A 32 1.07 -7.33 10.98
CA GLU A 32 0.75 -5.97 11.45
C GLU A 32 1.60 -4.91 10.73
N LEU A 33 2.90 -5.18 10.52
CA LEU A 33 3.79 -4.29 9.79
C LEU A 33 3.38 -4.13 8.33
N ILE A 34 2.98 -5.22 7.65
CA ILE A 34 2.49 -5.17 6.27
C ILE A 34 1.20 -4.34 6.18
N ASN A 35 0.26 -4.55 7.10
CA ASN A 35 -0.99 -3.80 7.11
C ASN A 35 -0.74 -2.30 7.34
N SER A 36 0.16 -1.98 8.28
CA SER A 36 0.57 -0.60 8.56
C SER A 36 1.25 0.05 7.35
N ALA A 37 2.11 -0.68 6.64
CA ALA A 37 2.75 -0.20 5.41
C ALA A 37 1.72 0.08 4.31
N LYS A 38 0.72 -0.80 4.13
CA LYS A 38 -0.37 -0.61 3.16
C LYS A 38 -1.24 0.60 3.50
N ALA A 39 -1.58 0.79 4.78
CA ALA A 39 -2.32 1.98 5.21
C ALA A 39 -1.50 3.26 4.95
N LYS A 40 -0.19 3.22 5.22
CA LYS A 40 0.72 4.35 4.98
C LYS A 40 0.89 4.66 3.48
N SER A 41 0.94 3.64 2.62
CA SER A 41 1.04 3.86 1.17
C SER A 41 -0.21 4.55 0.64
N ILE A 42 -1.41 4.08 1.02
CA ILE A 42 -2.68 4.70 0.63
C ILE A 42 -2.76 6.15 1.13
N ALA A 43 -2.36 6.40 2.37
CA ALA A 43 -2.32 7.77 2.91
C ALA A 43 -1.32 8.65 2.15
N SER A 44 -0.20 8.09 1.72
CA SER A 44 0.79 8.79 0.89
C SER A 44 0.22 9.12 -0.49
N ASP A 45 -0.47 8.18 -1.13
CA ASP A 45 -1.08 8.38 -2.45
C ASP A 45 -2.13 9.49 -2.42
N PHE A 46 -2.94 9.55 -1.36
CA PHE A 46 -3.92 10.62 -1.17
C PHE A 46 -3.26 12.00 -1.02
N LYS A 47 -2.17 12.07 -0.24
CA LYS A 47 -1.39 13.32 -0.10
C LYS A 47 -0.75 13.72 -1.43
N ASN A 48 -0.19 12.77 -2.16
CA ASN A 48 0.43 13.02 -3.45
C ASN A 48 -0.59 13.54 -4.47
N ALA A 49 -1.80 12.96 -4.50
CA ALA A 49 -2.88 13.46 -5.36
C ALA A 49 -3.22 14.92 -5.06
N GLN A 50 -3.35 15.29 -3.78
CA GLN A 50 -3.58 16.69 -3.38
C GLN A 50 -2.43 17.60 -3.82
N ILE A 51 -1.18 17.18 -3.63
CA ILE A 51 0.00 17.94 -4.06
C ILE A 51 -0.02 18.16 -5.58
N PHE A 52 -0.39 17.16 -6.37
CA PHE A 52 -0.49 17.31 -7.83
C PHE A 52 -1.59 18.28 -8.25
N ILE A 53 -2.75 18.24 -7.60
CA ILE A 53 -3.85 19.18 -7.88
C ILE A 53 -3.43 20.62 -7.55
N TYR A 54 -2.91 20.85 -6.34
CA TYR A 54 -2.47 22.19 -5.96
C TYR A 54 -1.27 22.66 -6.78
N GLY A 55 -0.33 21.77 -7.11
CA GLY A 55 0.81 22.09 -7.98
C GLY A 55 0.38 22.50 -9.39
N TYR A 56 -0.67 21.86 -9.94
CA TYR A 56 -1.26 22.26 -11.21
C TYR A 56 -1.95 23.63 -11.08
N GLN A 57 -2.76 23.82 -10.04
CA GLN A 57 -3.44 25.08 -9.77
C GLN A 57 -2.48 26.25 -9.58
N ASP A 58 -1.38 26.04 -8.86
CA ASP A 58 -0.37 27.08 -8.64
C ASP A 58 0.33 27.47 -9.93
N LYS A 59 0.60 26.49 -10.79
CA LYS A 59 1.31 26.66 -12.07
C LYS A 59 0.46 27.32 -13.15
N PHE A 60 -0.79 26.88 -13.32
CA PHE A 60 -1.65 27.28 -14.44
C PHE A 60 -2.81 28.18 -14.03
N LYS A 61 -2.99 28.43 -12.72
CA LYS A 61 -4.10 29.20 -12.16
C LYS A 61 -5.49 28.65 -12.53
N ALA A 62 -5.54 27.38 -12.92
CA ALA A 62 -6.73 26.63 -13.28
C ALA A 62 -6.73 25.27 -12.58
N LEU A 63 -7.89 24.66 -12.40
CA LEU A 63 -7.99 23.31 -11.82
C LEU A 63 -7.82 22.24 -12.92
N PRO A 64 -7.17 21.10 -12.64
CA PRO A 64 -7.15 19.97 -13.56
C PRO A 64 -8.58 19.55 -13.91
N GLY A 65 -8.89 19.43 -15.20
CA GLY A 65 -10.23 19.06 -15.70
C GLY A 65 -11.09 20.24 -16.15
N ASP A 66 -10.95 21.40 -15.49
CA ASP A 66 -11.69 22.64 -15.81
C ASP A 66 -10.81 23.70 -16.51
N ASP A 67 -9.58 23.32 -16.86
CA ASP A 67 -8.62 24.18 -17.54
C ASP A 67 -8.94 24.31 -19.04
N ALA A 68 -9.48 25.47 -19.42
CA ALA A 68 -9.78 25.81 -20.81
C ALA A 68 -8.53 25.86 -21.71
N GLY A 69 -7.32 25.99 -21.14
CA GLY A 69 -6.03 26.03 -21.84
C GLY A 69 -5.25 24.72 -21.77
N VAL A 70 -5.87 23.60 -21.40
CA VAL A 70 -5.16 22.34 -21.10
C VAL A 70 -4.25 21.85 -22.24
N GLU A 71 -4.65 22.04 -23.50
CA GLU A 71 -3.83 21.66 -24.67
C GLU A 71 -2.49 22.41 -24.70
N ALA A 72 -2.49 23.69 -24.31
CA ALA A 72 -1.28 24.51 -24.22
C ALA A 72 -0.45 24.20 -22.96
N HIS A 73 -1.10 23.79 -21.87
CA HIS A 73 -0.47 23.55 -20.58
C HIS A 73 0.13 22.14 -20.43
N VAL A 74 -0.46 21.13 -21.06
CA VAL A 74 -0.12 19.70 -20.89
C VAL A 74 0.18 19.00 -22.23
N GLY A 75 -0.02 19.70 -23.35
CA GLY A 75 0.28 19.22 -24.71
C GLY A 75 -0.91 18.51 -25.37
N ASN A 76 -0.83 18.33 -26.70
CA ASN A 76 -1.91 17.83 -27.57
C ASN A 76 -2.47 16.43 -27.25
N ALA A 77 -1.95 15.73 -26.25
CA ALA A 77 -2.48 14.45 -25.77
C ALA A 77 -3.50 14.63 -24.62
N ALA A 78 -3.65 15.83 -24.08
CA ALA A 78 -4.65 16.14 -23.08
C ALA A 78 -5.96 16.54 -23.77
N ASP A 79 -6.94 15.64 -23.75
CA ASP A 79 -8.30 15.94 -24.16
C ASP A 79 -8.91 16.93 -23.16
N PRO A 80 -9.48 18.08 -23.60
CA PRO A 80 -10.23 18.96 -22.73
C PRO A 80 -11.40 18.20 -22.10
N ALA A 81 -11.20 17.75 -20.85
CA ALA A 81 -12.25 17.12 -20.03
C ALA A 81 -13.33 18.12 -19.58
N THR A 82 -13.53 19.20 -20.35
CA THR A 82 -14.62 20.16 -20.18
C THR A 82 -15.91 19.37 -20.07
N THR A 83 -16.47 19.33 -18.87
CA THR A 83 -17.88 18.99 -18.74
C THR A 83 -18.60 20.12 -19.45
N GLY A 84 -19.28 19.78 -20.55
CA GLY A 84 -20.13 20.69 -21.31
C GLY A 84 -21.26 21.24 -20.44
N GLY A 85 -20.94 22.16 -19.55
CA GLY A 85 -21.86 23.01 -18.84
C GLY A 85 -22.24 24.14 -19.78
N THR A 86 -23.14 23.86 -20.72
CA THR A 86 -24.00 24.88 -21.29
C THR A 86 -24.90 25.41 -20.18
N VAL A 87 -24.57 26.61 -19.68
CA VAL A 87 -25.57 27.60 -19.28
C VAL A 87 -25.37 28.83 -20.16
#